data_AF-A0A8I2YLM0-F1
#
_entry.id   AF-A0A8I2YLM0-F1
#
_cell.length_a   1.000
_cell.length_b   1.000
_cell.length_c   1.000
_cell.angle_alpha   90.00
_cell.angle_beta   90.00
_cell.angle_gamma   90.00
#
_symmetry.space_group_name_H-M   'P 1'
#
loop_
_entity.id
_entity.type
_entity.pdbx_description
1 polymer ?
#
loop_
_entity_poly.entity_id
_entity_poly.type
_entity_poly.pdbx_seq_one_letter_code
_entity_poly.pdbx_strand_id
1 'polypeptide(L)'
;MKEFDDDKDTKESGSSLPPPPYAPPRPPPSGYRIALNGSSPFPKPSYAKTPPCYDTHGTNPVFLGSAIFNNSVHPCKIVPHLTPHCCVPYGGSEVKHDGRYDLLPFDPETMEWVPTSLGRIPAHRQPVQGGYEDNGARLYHAIATVRDVRVPGKTGEHLGGCNVGYGGVEHIITRGYDILCWK
;
A
#
# COMPACT_ATOMS: atom_id res chain seq x y z
N MET A 1 78.16 -0.14 -21.17
CA MET A 1 77.48 -0.65 -19.96
C MET A 1 76.52 0.46 -19.55
N LYS A 2 75.24 0.11 -19.38
CA LYS A 2 74.01 0.89 -19.59
C LYS A 2 73.93 2.31 -18.97
N GLU A 3 73.37 3.23 -19.76
CA GLU A 3 72.77 4.50 -19.35
C GLU A 3 71.61 4.30 -18.37
N PHE A 4 71.46 5.22 -17.42
CA PHE A 4 70.26 5.40 -16.61
C PHE A 4 69.82 6.86 -16.79
N ASP A 5 68.75 7.05 -17.57
CA ASP A 5 68.04 8.32 -17.68
C ASP A 5 66.92 8.38 -16.63
N ASP A 6 66.82 9.53 -15.97
CA ASP A 6 65.78 9.93 -15.02
C ASP A 6 64.41 10.03 -15.72
N ASP A 7 63.50 9.10 -15.43
CA ASP A 7 62.11 9.17 -15.87
C ASP A 7 61.28 9.94 -14.82
N LYS A 8 60.83 11.14 -15.20
CA LYS A 8 59.99 12.00 -14.34
C LYS A 8 58.57 11.44 -14.28
N ASP A 9 58.20 10.94 -13.10
CA ASP A 9 56.83 10.60 -12.72
C ASP A 9 55.87 11.79 -12.94
N THR A 10 55.04 11.68 -13.98
CA THR A 10 53.96 12.64 -14.26
C THR A 10 52.73 12.16 -13.50
N LYS A 11 52.46 12.76 -12.33
CA LYS A 11 51.22 12.53 -11.57
C LYS A 11 50.02 13.04 -12.36
N GLU A 12 49.25 12.13 -12.97
CA GLU A 12 47.91 12.43 -13.44
C GLU A 12 46.99 12.78 -12.26
N SER A 13 46.49 14.00 -12.24
CA SER A 13 45.47 14.44 -11.28
C SER A 13 44.12 13.85 -11.67
N GLY A 14 43.77 12.71 -11.08
CA GLY A 14 42.41 12.16 -11.16
C GLY A 14 41.42 13.11 -10.50
N SER A 15 40.68 13.90 -11.29
CA SER A 15 39.59 14.73 -10.81
C SER A 15 38.42 13.84 -10.37
N SER A 16 38.29 13.61 -9.06
CA SER A 16 37.13 12.95 -8.49
C SER A 16 35.90 13.85 -8.64
N LEU A 17 34.93 13.43 -9.45
CA LEU A 17 33.64 14.12 -9.53
C LEU A 17 32.99 14.11 -8.14
N PRO A 18 32.32 15.22 -7.74
CA PRO A 18 31.60 15.25 -6.48
C PRO A 18 30.48 14.21 -6.49
N PRO A 19 30.15 13.61 -5.32
CA PRO A 19 29.04 12.67 -5.23
C PRO A 19 27.74 13.37 -5.69
N PRO A 20 26.82 12.62 -6.31
CA PRO A 20 25.55 13.19 -6.74
C PRO A 20 24.81 13.80 -5.54
N PRO A 21 24.07 14.91 -5.76
CA PRO A 21 23.32 15.55 -4.70
C PRO A 21 22.36 14.55 -4.03
N TYR A 22 22.26 14.63 -2.71
CA TYR A 22 21.45 13.73 -1.89
C TYR A 22 19.97 13.90 -2.28
N ALA A 23 19.45 12.96 -3.08
CA ALA A 23 18.02 12.92 -3.35
C ALA A 23 17.29 12.57 -2.05
N PRO A 24 16.14 13.21 -1.74
CA PRO A 24 15.35 12.79 -0.60
C PRO A 24 15.00 11.31 -0.75
N PRO A 25 15.06 10.52 0.34
CA PRO A 25 14.76 9.09 0.27
C PRO A 25 13.32 8.88 -0.20
N ARG A 26 13.14 8.07 -1.24
CA ARG A 26 11.82 7.66 -1.71
C ARG A 26 11.13 6.82 -0.63
N PRO A 27 9.80 6.96 -0.42
CA PRO A 27 9.08 6.10 0.49
C PRO A 27 9.21 4.63 0.05
N PRO A 28 9.14 3.66 0.98
CA PRO A 28 9.12 2.26 0.62
C PRO A 28 7.89 1.96 -0.28
N PRO A 29 7.92 0.92 -1.14
CA PRO A 29 6.79 0.60 -2.03
C PRO A 29 5.46 0.36 -1.30
N SER A 30 5.52 -0.08 -0.04
CA SER A 30 4.37 -0.26 0.84
C SER A 30 3.93 1.02 1.56
N GLY A 31 4.74 2.07 1.55
CA GLY A 31 4.54 3.27 2.35
C GLY A 31 4.88 3.06 3.82
N TYR A 32 4.95 4.15 4.58
CA TYR A 32 5.10 4.11 6.03
C TYR A 32 3.80 3.65 6.69
N ARG A 33 3.93 2.82 7.74
CA ARG A 33 2.82 2.13 8.38
C ARG A 33 2.76 2.42 9.87
N ILE A 34 1.54 2.41 10.43
CA ILE A 34 1.32 2.49 11.88
C ILE A 34 0.79 1.13 12.34
N ALA A 35 1.58 0.43 13.15
CA ALA A 35 1.22 -0.88 13.67
C ALA A 35 0.13 -0.77 14.75
N LEU A 36 -0.90 -1.59 14.63
CA LEU A 36 -2.07 -1.64 15.51
C LEU A 36 -2.49 -3.10 15.77
N ASN A 37 -3.34 -3.30 16.77
CA ASN A 37 -3.99 -4.57 17.10
C ASN A 37 -5.35 -4.31 17.76
N GLY A 38 -6.08 -5.36 18.16
CA GLY A 38 -7.40 -5.25 18.78
C GLY A 38 -7.47 -4.44 20.09
N SER A 39 -6.34 -4.22 20.77
CA SER A 39 -6.27 -3.41 22.00
C SER A 39 -5.65 -2.02 21.80
N SER A 40 -5.16 -1.72 20.60
CA SER A 40 -4.49 -0.45 20.32
C SER A 40 -5.51 0.67 20.20
N PRO A 41 -5.32 1.83 20.86
CA PRO A 41 -6.15 2.99 20.58
C PRO A 41 -5.94 3.43 19.13
N PHE A 42 -7.02 3.83 18.45
CA PHE A 42 -6.90 4.30 17.08
C PHE A 42 -6.06 5.61 17.03
N PRO A 43 -5.15 5.78 16.05
CA PRO A 43 -4.29 6.95 15.98
C PRO A 43 -5.07 8.27 15.85
N LYS A 44 -4.50 9.35 16.40
CA LYS A 44 -5.05 10.71 16.24
C LYS A 44 -5.09 11.10 14.75
N PRO A 45 -6.00 12.01 14.35
CA PRO A 45 -6.13 12.45 12.94
C PRO A 45 -4.82 12.94 12.30
N SER A 46 -3.92 13.57 13.07
CA SER A 46 -2.60 14.00 12.59
C SER A 46 -1.72 12.87 12.08
N TYR A 47 -1.93 11.65 12.56
CA TYR A 47 -1.17 10.45 12.16
C TYR A 47 -1.97 9.57 11.19
N ALA A 48 -3.28 9.41 11.42
CA ALA A 48 -4.14 8.61 10.54
C ALA A 48 -4.35 9.24 9.16
N LYS A 49 -4.14 10.56 9.05
CA LYS A 49 -4.41 11.38 7.86
C LYS A 49 -5.88 11.30 7.44
N THR A 50 -6.17 11.76 6.22
CA THR A 50 -7.51 11.83 5.66
C THR A 50 -8.07 10.42 5.37
N PRO A 51 -9.27 10.08 5.85
CA PRO A 51 -9.90 8.82 5.47
C PRO A 51 -10.28 8.85 3.98
N PRO A 52 -9.94 7.83 3.18
CA PRO A 52 -10.31 7.79 1.76
C PRO A 52 -11.78 7.42 1.53
N CYS A 53 -12.46 6.88 2.54
CA CYS A 53 -13.83 6.37 2.45
C CYS A 53 -14.61 6.67 3.74
N TYR A 54 -15.93 6.59 3.64
CA TYR A 54 -16.87 6.66 4.75
C TYR A 54 -17.88 5.52 4.64
N ASP A 55 -18.60 5.23 5.72
CA ASP A 55 -19.69 4.25 5.74
C ASP A 55 -20.91 4.68 4.90
N THR A 56 -21.97 3.86 4.91
CA THR A 56 -23.22 4.10 4.16
C THR A 56 -23.88 5.44 4.46
N HIS A 57 -23.65 5.99 5.65
CA HIS A 57 -24.24 7.25 6.08
C HIS A 57 -23.30 8.44 5.87
N GLY A 58 -22.06 8.19 5.41
CA GLY A 58 -21.05 9.23 5.24
C GLY A 58 -20.52 9.79 6.56
N THR A 59 -20.83 9.18 7.70
CA THR A 59 -20.53 9.72 9.03
C THR A 59 -19.29 9.09 9.63
N ASN A 60 -19.13 7.79 9.44
CA ASN A 60 -18.02 7.06 10.04
C ASN A 60 -16.86 6.91 9.06
N PRO A 61 -15.63 7.29 9.44
CA PRO A 61 -14.47 7.20 8.56
C PRO A 61 -14.01 5.74 8.39
N VAL A 62 -13.55 5.42 7.19
CA VAL A 62 -13.01 4.11 6.81
C VAL A 62 -11.62 4.29 6.21
N PHE A 63 -10.64 3.61 6.79
CA PHE A 63 -9.22 3.75 6.46
C PHE A 63 -8.65 2.50 5.77
N LEU A 64 -7.46 2.65 5.20
CA LEU A 64 -6.71 1.58 4.54
C LEU A 64 -5.83 0.85 5.55
N GLY A 65 -5.82 -0.47 5.51
CA GLY A 65 -4.95 -1.27 6.36
C GLY A 65 -4.37 -2.47 5.67
N SER A 66 -3.42 -3.11 6.34
CA SER A 66 -2.87 -4.41 5.96
C SER A 66 -2.96 -5.34 7.16
N ALA A 67 -3.85 -6.32 7.11
CA ALA A 67 -4.02 -7.34 8.15
C ALA A 67 -2.93 -8.42 8.02
N ILE A 68 -2.29 -8.76 9.13
CA ILE A 68 -1.19 -9.73 9.17
C ILE A 68 -1.76 -11.08 9.61
N PHE A 69 -1.67 -12.07 8.71
CA PHE A 69 -1.94 -13.48 8.98
C PHE A 69 -0.61 -14.25 9.10
N ASN A 70 -0.67 -15.55 9.40
CA ASN A 70 0.53 -16.35 9.64
C ASN A 70 1.52 -16.33 8.45
N ASN A 71 1.00 -16.51 7.23
CA ASN A 71 1.81 -16.65 6.01
C ASN A 71 1.44 -15.63 4.92
N SER A 72 0.56 -14.68 5.22
CA SER A 72 0.05 -13.72 4.24
C SER A 72 -0.25 -12.38 4.90
N VAL A 73 -0.32 -11.33 4.06
CA VAL A 73 -0.68 -9.98 4.49
C VAL A 73 -1.73 -9.46 3.53
N HIS A 74 -2.92 -9.13 4.02
CA HIS A 74 -4.04 -8.75 3.17
C HIS A 74 -4.42 -7.28 3.36
N PRO A 75 -4.54 -6.50 2.27
CA PRO A 75 -5.18 -5.20 2.33
C PRO A 75 -6.60 -5.34 2.89
N CYS A 76 -6.96 -4.44 3.78
CA CYS A 76 -8.19 -4.47 4.55
C CYS A 76 -8.76 -3.07 4.73
N LYS A 77 -10.01 -2.99 5.17
CA LYS A 77 -10.58 -1.74 5.66
C LYS A 77 -10.47 -1.69 7.18
N ILE A 78 -10.12 -0.51 7.70
CA ILE A 78 -10.11 -0.24 9.14
C ILE A 78 -11.24 0.73 9.46
N VAL A 79 -12.09 0.33 10.38
CA VAL A 79 -13.30 1.04 10.79
C VAL A 79 -13.22 1.26 12.31
N PRO A 80 -12.73 2.43 12.77
CA PRO A 80 -12.38 2.63 14.18
C PRO A 80 -13.54 2.45 15.18
N HIS A 81 -14.79 2.56 14.72
CA HIS A 81 -15.97 2.38 15.57
C HIS A 81 -16.44 0.92 15.72
N LEU A 82 -15.89 -0.02 14.93
CA LEU A 82 -16.22 -1.45 15.02
C LEU A 82 -15.27 -2.19 15.95
N THR A 83 -15.73 -3.29 16.55
CA THR A 83 -14.86 -4.20 17.30
C THR A 83 -14.92 -5.60 16.69
N PRO A 84 -13.80 -6.16 16.19
CA PRO A 84 -12.51 -5.49 15.97
C PRO A 84 -12.59 -4.42 14.86
N HIS A 85 -11.64 -3.49 14.86
CA HIS A 85 -11.58 -2.38 13.90
C HIS A 85 -11.26 -2.86 12.47
N CYS A 86 -10.59 -4.00 12.31
CA CYS A 86 -10.04 -4.46 11.04
C CYS A 86 -10.96 -5.49 10.36
N CYS A 87 -11.32 -5.26 9.11
CA CYS A 87 -12.15 -6.17 8.31
C CYS A 87 -11.46 -6.49 6.97
N VAL A 88 -11.33 -7.78 6.67
CA VAL A 88 -10.54 -8.30 5.54
C VAL A 88 -11.45 -9.03 4.56
N PRO A 89 -11.45 -8.69 3.26
CA PRO A 89 -12.03 -9.56 2.23
C PRO A 89 -11.14 -10.81 2.05
N TYR A 90 -11.63 -11.97 2.48
CA TYR A 90 -10.86 -13.22 2.42
C TYR A 90 -11.77 -14.45 2.38
N GLY A 91 -11.50 -15.36 1.43
CA GLY A 91 -12.18 -16.65 1.33
C GLY A 91 -13.69 -16.56 1.10
N GLY A 92 -14.16 -15.55 0.35
CA GLY A 92 -15.59 -15.32 0.10
C GLY A 92 -16.32 -14.55 1.21
N SER A 93 -15.63 -14.23 2.32
CA SER A 93 -16.24 -13.58 3.49
C SER A 93 -15.58 -12.25 3.83
N GLU A 94 -16.32 -11.39 4.53
CA GLU A 94 -15.74 -10.25 5.22
C GLU A 94 -15.29 -10.68 6.63
N VAL A 95 -14.02 -11.05 6.76
CA VAL A 95 -13.45 -11.57 7.99
C VAL A 95 -13.12 -10.43 8.95
N LYS A 96 -13.63 -10.50 10.17
CA LYS A 96 -13.22 -9.62 11.28
C LYS A 96 -11.87 -10.10 11.81
N HIS A 97 -10.84 -9.24 11.75
CA HIS A 97 -9.47 -9.58 12.16
C HIS A 97 -9.12 -8.91 13.49
N ASP A 98 -8.82 -9.72 14.50
CA ASP A 98 -8.48 -9.27 15.86
C ASP A 98 -6.96 -9.22 16.13
N GLY A 99 -6.16 -9.81 15.23
CA GLY A 99 -4.70 -9.82 15.29
C GLY A 99 -4.03 -8.49 14.94
N ARG A 100 -2.73 -8.55 14.64
CA ARG A 100 -1.97 -7.36 14.24
C ARG A 100 -2.38 -6.90 12.84
N TYR A 101 -2.47 -5.60 12.65
CA TYR A 101 -2.68 -4.96 11.36
C TYR A 101 -1.94 -3.63 11.31
N ASP A 102 -1.64 -3.17 10.10
CA ASP A 102 -0.89 -1.94 9.87
C ASP A 102 -1.78 -0.93 9.13
N LEU A 103 -2.05 0.22 9.76
CA LEU A 103 -2.72 1.36 9.11
C LEU A 103 -1.79 1.97 8.05
N LEU A 104 -2.33 2.22 6.86
CA LEU A 104 -1.72 3.06 5.82
C LEU A 104 -2.37 4.45 5.84
N PRO A 105 -1.65 5.48 6.31
CA PRO A 105 -2.13 6.85 6.19
C PRO A 105 -2.18 7.24 4.70
N PHE A 106 -3.38 7.47 4.17
CA PHE A 106 -3.55 7.96 2.81
C PHE A 106 -3.07 9.41 2.73
N ASP A 107 -2.28 9.71 1.69
CA ASP A 107 -1.73 11.03 1.47
C ASP A 107 -1.97 11.46 0.02
N PRO A 108 -2.88 12.41 -0.24
CA PRO A 108 -3.18 12.87 -1.60
C PRO A 108 -2.03 13.65 -2.25
N GLU A 109 -1.00 14.08 -1.51
CA GLU A 109 0.18 14.73 -2.09
C GLU A 109 1.11 13.72 -2.77
N THR A 110 1.16 12.48 -2.26
CA THR A 110 2.11 11.44 -2.72
C THR A 110 1.42 10.21 -3.32
N MET A 111 0.12 10.07 -3.15
CA MET A 111 -0.67 8.94 -3.65
C MET A 111 -1.86 9.41 -4.48
N GLU A 112 -2.30 8.57 -5.40
CA GLU A 112 -3.48 8.78 -6.22
C GLU A 112 -4.26 7.49 -6.47
N TRP A 113 -5.57 7.63 -6.66
CA TRP A 113 -6.45 6.56 -7.09
C TRP A 113 -6.45 6.51 -8.63
N VAL A 114 -6.05 5.38 -9.20
CA VAL A 114 -6.00 5.19 -10.65
C VAL A 114 -7.06 4.17 -11.06
N PRO A 115 -7.98 4.50 -11.99
CA PRO A 115 -8.98 3.56 -12.47
C PRO A 115 -8.34 2.36 -13.16
N THR A 116 -8.85 1.17 -12.86
CA THR A 116 -8.42 -0.07 -13.51
C THR A 116 -9.53 -1.12 -13.58
N SER A 117 -9.20 -2.29 -14.15
CA SER A 117 -10.09 -3.42 -14.27
C SER A 117 -9.31 -4.74 -14.42
N LEU A 118 -10.00 -5.85 -14.17
CA LEU A 118 -9.54 -7.21 -14.46
C LEU A 118 -8.22 -7.58 -13.77
N GLY A 119 -7.97 -7.05 -12.57
CA GLY A 119 -6.73 -7.27 -11.82
C GLY A 119 -5.52 -6.50 -12.36
N ARG A 120 -5.68 -5.73 -13.44
CA ARG A 120 -4.55 -5.11 -14.16
C ARG A 120 -3.91 -3.99 -13.36
N ILE A 121 -2.58 -3.92 -13.44
CA ILE A 121 -1.83 -2.74 -13.02
C ILE A 121 -1.78 -1.76 -14.19
N PRO A 122 -2.27 -0.51 -14.04
CA PRO A 122 -2.21 0.48 -15.10
C PRO A 122 -0.77 0.75 -15.56
N ALA A 123 -0.58 0.91 -16.87
CA ALA A 123 0.73 1.16 -17.46
C ALA A 123 1.39 2.42 -16.85
N HIS A 124 2.70 2.35 -16.63
CA HIS A 124 3.51 3.44 -16.06
C HIS A 124 3.10 3.89 -14.65
N ARG A 125 2.31 3.10 -13.92
CA ARG A 125 1.97 3.37 -12.53
C ARG A 125 2.72 2.47 -11.56
N GLN A 126 2.95 2.96 -10.34
CA GLN A 126 3.55 2.21 -9.25
C GLN A 126 2.51 1.95 -8.16
N PRO A 127 1.88 0.77 -8.11
CA PRO A 127 0.85 0.48 -7.13
C PRO A 127 1.42 0.37 -5.71
N VAL A 128 0.68 0.91 -4.73
CA VAL A 128 1.06 0.84 -3.31
C VAL A 128 0.89 -0.59 -2.82
N GLN A 129 1.99 -1.25 -2.48
CA GLN A 129 1.95 -2.63 -2.03
C GLN A 129 1.26 -2.71 -0.67
N GLY A 130 0.21 -3.51 -0.58
CA GLY A 130 -0.55 -3.73 0.65
C GLY A 130 -0.30 -5.08 1.29
N GLY A 131 0.32 -6.01 0.59
CA GLY A 131 0.75 -7.29 1.16
C GLY A 131 0.99 -8.35 0.09
N TYR A 132 0.66 -9.59 0.44
CA TYR A 132 0.86 -10.77 -0.40
C TYR A 132 -0.04 -11.92 0.06
N GLU A 133 -0.43 -12.78 -0.88
CA GLU A 133 -1.06 -14.08 -0.61
C GLU A 133 -0.01 -15.09 -0.07
N ASP A 134 -0.46 -16.23 0.44
CA ASP A 134 0.40 -17.31 0.98
C ASP A 134 1.46 -17.84 0.00
N ASN A 135 1.15 -17.84 -1.28
CA ASN A 135 2.04 -18.20 -2.38
C ASN A 135 3.01 -17.08 -2.79
N GLY A 136 3.00 -15.94 -2.08
CA GLY A 136 3.83 -14.77 -2.32
C GLY A 136 3.32 -13.82 -3.41
N ALA A 137 2.17 -14.09 -4.04
CA ALA A 137 1.59 -13.20 -5.04
C ALA A 137 1.23 -11.85 -4.42
N ARG A 138 1.66 -10.75 -5.04
CA ARG A 138 1.51 -9.41 -4.46
C ARG A 138 0.05 -8.97 -4.44
N LEU A 139 -0.29 -8.24 -3.38
CA LEU A 139 -1.57 -7.57 -3.20
C LEU A 139 -1.37 -6.07 -3.07
N TYR A 140 -2.27 -5.32 -3.67
CA TYR A 140 -2.27 -3.86 -3.69
C TYR A 140 -3.56 -3.31 -3.09
N HIS A 141 -3.47 -2.09 -2.55
CA HIS A 141 -4.63 -1.36 -2.03
C HIS A 141 -5.55 -0.95 -3.18
N ALA A 142 -6.85 -1.21 -3.03
CA ALA A 142 -7.85 -0.84 -4.01
C ALA A 142 -9.14 -0.36 -3.32
N ILE A 143 -9.97 0.35 -4.07
CA ILE A 143 -11.32 0.74 -3.66
C ILE A 143 -12.29 0.35 -4.78
N ALA A 144 -13.42 -0.22 -4.39
CA ALA A 144 -14.54 -0.44 -5.29
C ALA A 144 -15.84 0.05 -4.66
N THR A 145 -16.84 0.32 -5.50
CA THR A 145 -18.17 0.75 -5.05
C THR A 145 -19.10 -0.46 -4.90
N VAL A 146 -19.69 -0.62 -3.71
CA VAL A 146 -20.72 -1.63 -3.43
C VAL A 146 -21.94 -0.91 -2.86
N ARG A 147 -23.08 -1.00 -3.56
CA ARG A 147 -24.33 -0.31 -3.16
C ARG A 147 -24.10 1.18 -2.85
N ASP A 148 -23.46 1.88 -3.78
CA ASP A 148 -23.11 3.31 -3.70
C ASP A 148 -22.13 3.70 -2.58
N VAL A 149 -21.54 2.73 -1.89
CA VAL A 149 -20.50 2.95 -0.88
C VAL A 149 -19.14 2.60 -1.46
N ARG A 150 -18.16 3.51 -1.34
CA ARG A 150 -16.75 3.21 -1.64
C ARG A 150 -16.15 2.38 -0.50
N VAL A 151 -15.63 1.21 -0.83
CA VAL A 151 -15.13 0.24 0.15
C VAL A 151 -13.67 -0.08 -0.16
N PRO A 152 -12.75 0.10 0.80
CA PRO A 152 -11.38 -0.38 0.66
C PRO A 152 -11.29 -1.91 0.63
N GLY A 153 -10.32 -2.40 -0.12
CA GLY A 153 -10.02 -3.82 -0.22
C GLY A 153 -8.70 -4.08 -0.94
N LYS A 154 -8.63 -5.22 -1.64
CA LYS A 154 -7.40 -5.71 -2.28
C LYS A 154 -7.59 -5.93 -3.78
N THR A 155 -6.54 -5.73 -4.56
CA THR A 155 -6.44 -6.16 -5.96
C THR A 155 -5.09 -6.83 -6.20
N GLY A 156 -5.01 -7.65 -7.23
CA GLY A 156 -3.79 -8.27 -7.72
C GLY A 156 -4.04 -8.88 -9.09
N GLU A 157 -3.00 -9.03 -9.90
CA GLU A 157 -3.13 -9.58 -11.27
C GLU A 157 -3.78 -10.97 -11.27
N HIS A 158 -3.50 -11.77 -10.25
CA HIS A 158 -4.05 -13.11 -10.05
C HIS A 158 -5.50 -13.13 -9.53
N LEU A 159 -6.02 -12.01 -8.99
CA LEU A 159 -7.40 -11.93 -8.46
C LEU A 159 -8.43 -11.62 -9.55
N GLY A 160 -8.01 -11.07 -10.68
CA GLY A 160 -8.92 -10.69 -11.78
C GLY A 160 -9.90 -9.55 -11.46
N GLY A 161 -9.73 -8.86 -10.32
CA GLY A 161 -10.57 -7.76 -9.89
C GLY A 161 -10.16 -7.17 -8.54
N CYS A 162 -11.02 -6.32 -8.00
CA CYS A 162 -10.93 -5.80 -6.65
C CYS A 162 -11.87 -6.57 -5.72
N ASN A 163 -11.30 -7.16 -4.68
CA ASN A 163 -12.04 -7.84 -3.63
C ASN A 163 -12.26 -6.88 -2.47
N VAL A 164 -13.52 -6.68 -2.06
CA VAL A 164 -13.91 -5.79 -0.96
C VAL A 164 -14.88 -6.49 -0.02
N GLY A 165 -14.72 -6.26 1.29
CA GLY A 165 -15.62 -6.81 2.31
C GLY A 165 -16.76 -5.85 2.57
N TYR A 166 -18.01 -6.29 2.38
CA TYR A 166 -19.18 -5.46 2.68
C TYR A 166 -20.41 -6.31 3.05
N GLY A 167 -20.95 -6.06 4.25
CA GLY A 167 -22.16 -6.72 4.73
C GLY A 167 -21.94 -8.20 5.10
N GLY A 168 -20.73 -8.55 5.57
CA GLY A 168 -20.36 -9.90 5.97
C GLY A 168 -19.81 -10.78 4.85
N VAL A 169 -19.85 -10.31 3.59
CA VAL A 169 -19.41 -11.10 2.42
C VAL A 169 -18.31 -10.37 1.63
N GLU A 170 -17.49 -11.15 0.93
CA GLU A 170 -16.51 -10.63 -0.03
C GLU A 170 -17.20 -10.41 -1.40
N HIS A 171 -17.07 -9.21 -1.95
CA HIS A 171 -17.53 -8.87 -3.30
C HIS A 171 -16.33 -8.75 -4.22
N ILE A 172 -16.43 -9.31 -5.42
CA ILE A 172 -15.39 -9.23 -6.45
C ILE A 172 -15.87 -8.28 -7.56
N ILE A 173 -15.26 -7.11 -7.63
CA ILE A 173 -15.56 -6.08 -8.63
C ILE A 173 -14.52 -6.14 -9.73
N THR A 174 -14.90 -6.65 -10.89
CA THR A 174 -13.95 -6.91 -11.99
C THR A 174 -13.68 -5.68 -12.85
N ARG A 175 -14.52 -4.63 -12.80
CA ARG A 175 -14.39 -3.41 -13.61
C ARG A 175 -14.85 -2.18 -12.83
N GLY A 176 -14.29 -1.02 -13.14
CA GLY A 176 -14.72 0.25 -12.55
C GLY A 176 -14.30 0.44 -11.09
N TYR A 177 -13.16 -0.13 -10.72
CA TYR A 177 -12.54 0.07 -9.40
C TYR A 177 -11.22 0.83 -9.55
N ASP A 178 -10.72 1.37 -8.45
CA ASP A 178 -9.47 2.12 -8.42
C ASP A 178 -8.38 1.34 -7.66
N ILE A 179 -7.16 1.39 -8.18
CA ILE A 179 -5.96 0.93 -7.48
C ILE A 179 -5.21 2.14 -6.92
N LEU A 180 -4.67 2.04 -5.71
CA LEU A 180 -3.84 3.09 -5.13
C LEU A 180 -2.44 3.03 -5.73
N CYS A 181 -1.96 4.15 -6.25
CA CYS A 181 -0.61 4.29 -6.81
C CYS A 181 0.15 5.44 -6.17
N TRP A 182 1.48 5.35 -6.18
CA TRP A 182 2.37 6.47 -5.94
C TRP A 182 2.34 7.44 -7.12
N LYS A 183 2.43 8.74 -6.80
CA LYS A 183 2.63 9.83 -7.77
C LYS A 183 4.08 9.95 -8.21
#